data_AF-A0A149ZWS9-F1
#
_entry.id   AF-A0A149ZWS9-F1
#
_cell.length_a   1.000
_cell.length_b   1.000
_cell.length_c   1.000
_cell.angle_alpha   90.00
_cell.angle_beta   90.00
_cell.angle_gamma   90.00
#
_symmetry.space_group_name_H-M   'P 1'
#
loop_
_entity.id
_entity.type
_entity.pdbx_description
1 polymer ?
#
loop_
_entity_poly.entity_id
_entity_poly.type
_entity_poly.pdbx_seq_one_letter_code
_entity_poly.pdbx_strand_id
1 'polypeptide(L)' 'MIRSGNGVWEVRCDRCDHGLRTGIGDRTAAARAAQINGWAFTELTLCPSCATTAYHDAHR' A
#
# COMPACT_ATOMS: atom_id res chain seq x y z
N MET A 1 -2.19 -3.49 -5.93
CA MET A 1 -0.93 -3.13 -6.63
C MET A 1 -1.11 -3.23 -8.13
N ILE A 2 -0.69 -2.21 -8.86
CA ILE A 2 -0.84 -2.11 -10.32
C ILE A 2 0.53 -1.77 -10.90
N ARG A 3 0.86 -2.31 -12.08
CA ARG A 3 2.08 -1.95 -12.81
C ARG A 3 1.81 -0.69 -13.63
N SER A 4 2.58 0.36 -13.40
CA SER A 4 2.51 1.62 -14.15
C SER A 4 3.18 1.48 -15.52
N GLY A 5 2.80 2.35 -16.47
CA GLY A 5 3.30 2.34 -17.86
C GLY A 5 4.82 2.57 -17.98
N ASN A 6 5.45 3.16 -16.98
CA ASN A 6 6.91 3.31 -16.87
C ASN A 6 7.61 2.09 -16.24
N GLY A 7 6.91 0.95 -16.08
CA GLY A 7 7.48 -0.31 -15.65
C GLY A 7 7.62 -0.49 -14.13
N VAL A 8 7.34 0.53 -13.32
CA VAL A 8 7.38 0.47 -11.86
C VAL A 8 6.02 0.08 -11.27
N TRP A 9 6.02 -0.40 -10.04
CA TRP A 9 4.80 -0.73 -9.32
C TRP A 9 4.23 0.46 -8.55
N GLU A 10 2.89 0.56 -8.56
CA GLU A 10 2.11 1.48 -7.76
C GLU A 10 1.23 0.67 -6.79
N VAL A 11 1.22 1.08 -5.52
CA VAL A 11 0.31 0.55 -4.49
C VAL A 11 -0.85 1.52 -4.37
N ARG A 12 -2.08 1.01 -4.31
CA ARG A 12 -3.29 1.82 -4.12
C ARG A 12 -4.04 1.32 -2.89
N CYS A 13 -4.58 2.26 -2.12
CA CYS A 13 -5.37 1.96 -0.95
C CYS A 13 -6.78 1.52 -1.37
N ASP A 14 -7.23 0.37 -0.88
CA ASP A 14 -8.55 -0.17 -1.21
C ASP A 14 -9.70 0.66 -0.62
N ARG A 15 -9.44 1.58 0.32
CA ARG A 15 -10.46 2.42 0.96
C ARG A 15 -10.55 3.84 0.41
N CYS A 16 -9.42 4.50 0.20
CA CYS A 16 -9.37 5.93 -0.13
C CYS A 16 -8.65 6.23 -1.44
N ASP A 17 -8.26 5.19 -2.18
CA ASP A 17 -7.59 5.29 -3.48
C ASP A 17 -6.25 6.05 -3.51
N HIS A 18 -5.72 6.40 -2.31
CA HIS A 18 -4.40 6.97 -2.13
C HIS A 18 -3.36 6.07 -2.80
N GLY A 19 -2.42 6.65 -3.54
CA GLY A 19 -1.42 5.93 -4.33
C GLY A 19 0.00 6.15 -3.84
N LEU A 20 0.81 5.09 -3.83
CA LEU A 20 2.26 5.16 -3.63
C LEU A 20 2.96 4.55 -4.85
N ARG A 21 3.73 5.37 -5.57
CA ARG A 21 4.65 4.89 -6.62
C ARG A 21 5.96 4.48 -5.97
N THR A 22 6.33 3.22 -6.11
CA THR A 22 7.50 2.67 -5.40
C THR A 22 8.82 2.96 -6.11
N GLY A 23 8.78 3.34 -7.40
CA GLY A 23 9.97 3.47 -8.23
C GLY A 23 10.67 2.13 -8.53
N ILE A 24 10.08 1.00 -8.11
CA ILE A 24 10.69 -0.32 -8.20
C ILE A 24 9.93 -1.17 -9.23
N GLY A 25 10.68 -1.81 -10.14
CA GLY A 25 10.13 -2.68 -11.19
C GLY A 25 9.84 -4.12 -10.73
N ASP A 26 10.50 -4.59 -9.67
CA ASP A 26 10.20 -5.88 -9.05
C ASP A 26 9.00 -5.78 -8.09
N ARG A 27 8.03 -6.68 -8.23
CA ARG A 27 6.78 -6.62 -7.46
C ARG A 27 7.01 -6.86 -5.97
N THR A 28 7.87 -7.82 -5.63
CA THR A 28 8.14 -8.21 -4.25
C THR A 28 8.89 -7.12 -3.50
N ALA A 29 9.91 -6.54 -4.12
CA ALA A 29 10.65 -5.41 -3.58
C ALA A 29 9.77 -4.15 -3.47
N ALA A 30 8.88 -3.90 -4.43
CA ALA A 30 7.90 -2.83 -4.34
C ALA A 30 6.93 -3.02 -3.15
N ALA A 31 6.44 -4.24 -2.93
CA ALA A 31 5.58 -4.55 -1.78
C ALA A 31 6.33 -4.35 -0.44
N ARG A 32 7.58 -4.80 -0.33
CA ARG A 32 8.42 -4.54 0.85
C ARG A 32 8.66 -3.05 1.07
N ALA A 33 8.98 -2.30 0.02
CA ALA A 33 9.16 -0.85 0.12
C ALA A 33 7.89 -0.15 0.62
N ALA A 34 6.72 -0.57 0.13
CA ALA A 34 5.45 -0.03 0.63
C ALA A 34 5.21 -0.37 2.10
N GLN A 35 5.50 -1.60 2.54
CA GLN A 35 5.42 -1.98 3.97
C GLN A 35 6.33 -1.13 4.85
N ILE A 36 7.57 -0.88 4.42
CA ILE A 36 8.51 0.01 5.11
C ILE A 36 7.94 1.43 5.22
N ASN A 37 7.18 1.89 4.21
CA ASN A 37 6.47 3.18 4.23
C ASN A 37 5.11 3.12 4.97
N GLY A 38 4.87 2.08 5.78
CA GLY A 38 3.70 1.97 6.64
C GLY A 38 2.44 1.44 5.95
N TRP A 39 2.53 0.92 4.73
CA TRP A 39 1.40 0.27 4.08
C TRP A 39 1.14 -1.10 4.68
N ALA A 40 -0.13 -1.39 4.95
CA ALA A 40 -0.57 -2.70 5.41
C ALA A 40 -1.09 -3.53 4.22
N PHE A 41 -0.63 -4.77 4.14
CA PHE A 41 -1.12 -5.77 3.19
C PHE A 41 -1.73 -6.92 4.00
N THR A 42 -3.00 -6.80 4.35
CA THR A 42 -3.79 -7.86 5.00
C THR A 42 -4.80 -8.40 3.98
N GLU A 43 -6.05 -8.62 4.38
CA GLU A 43 -7.16 -8.84 3.44
C GLU A 43 -7.39 -7.61 2.52
N LEU A 44 -7.03 -6.42 3.00
CA LEU A 44 -7.05 -5.17 2.24
C LEU A 44 -5.63 -4.59 2.16
N THR A 45 -5.34 -3.94 1.04
CA THR A 45 -4.20 -3.03 0.89
C THR A 45 -4.60 -1.66 1.44
N LEU A 46 -4.03 -1.26 2.58
CA LEU A 46 -4.35 0.01 3.23
C LEU A 46 -3.15 0.95 3.26
N CYS A 47 -3.38 2.22 2.94
CA CYS A 47 -2.40 3.27 3.21
C CYS A 47 -2.23 3.46 4.73
N PRO A 48 -1.13 4.10 5.19
CA PRO A 48 -0.85 4.24 6.61
C PRO A 48 -2.01 4.84 7.42
N SER A 49 -2.67 5.86 6.88
CA SER A 49 -3.80 6.50 7.56
C SER A 49 -5.00 5.56 7.73
N CYS A 50 -5.42 4.87 6.66
CA CYS A 50 -6.54 3.93 6.74
C CYS A 50 -6.21 2.69 7.58
N ALA A 51 -4.96 2.24 7.59
CA ALA A 51 -4.50 1.16 8.44
C ALA A 51 -4.62 1.53 9.93
N THR A 52 -4.18 2.74 10.30
CA THR A 52 -4.32 3.27 11.66
C THR A 52 -5.79 3.41 12.07
N THR A 53 -6.65 3.96 11.20
CA THR A 53 -8.10 4.04 11.47
C THR A 53 -8.69 2.65 11.69
N ALA A 54 -8.41 1.69 10.81
CA ALA A 54 -8.90 0.32 10.95
C ALA A 54 -8.44 -0.33 12.27
N TYR A 55 -7.19 -0.10 12.66
CA TYR A 55 -6.65 -0.58 13.93
C TYR A 55 -7.42 -0.01 15.12
N HIS A 56 -7.65 1.31 15.15
CA HIS A 56 -8.42 1.94 16.23
C HIS A 56 -9.86 1.45 16.29
N ASP A 57 -10.53 1.28 15.14
CA ASP A 57 -11.89 0.77 15.06
C ASP A 57 -12.00 -0.66 15.62
N ALA A 58 -10.97 -1.50 15.40
CA ALA A 58 -10.94 -2.89 15.85
C ALA A 58 -10.61 -3.07 17.35
N HIS A 59 -10.06 -2.03 18.00
CA HIS A 59 -9.59 -2.08 19.40
C HIS A 59 -10.35 -1.11 20.31
N ARG A 60 -11.54 -0.69 19.87
CA ARG A 60 -12.48 0.10 20.67
C ARG A 60 -13.34 -0.81 21.54
#